data_AF-A0A9E0T1A1-F1
#
_entry.id   AF-A0A9E0T1A1-F1
#
_cell.length_a   1.000
_cell.length_b   1.000
_cell.length_c   1.000
_cell.angle_alpha   90.00
_cell.angle_beta   90.00
_cell.angle_gamma   90.00
#
_symmetry.space_group_name_H-M   'P 1'
#
loop_
_entity.id
_entity.type
_entity.pdbx_description
1 polymer ?
#
loop_
_entity_poly.entity_id
_entity_poly.type
_entity_poly.pdbx_seq_one_letter_code
_entity_poly.pdbx_strand_id
1 'polypeptide(L)'
;MFRHVISLLILAALAGLVVWTFRAQRSALDAHQRKQEDVAAAQAAQVQANCAQAAQDRFVRLGLDAAAGGTYKGHYNTARNQCYQLIGSRRSAAGTDWKTFTLYDASGKVFGNYGWHSDSSGRAASPPYTCDVTLPSGAQQTCASETEFRQLIGAYLQ
;
A
#
# COMPACT_ATOMS: atom_id res chain seq x y z
N MET A 1 -50.44 -47.11 19.91
CA MET A 1 -49.45 -46.22 20.55
C MET A 1 -48.01 -46.58 20.24
N PHE A 2 -47.55 -47.82 20.46
CA PHE A 2 -46.13 -48.22 20.30
C PHE A 2 -45.50 -47.95 18.90
N ARG A 3 -46.21 -48.23 17.80
CA ARG A 3 -45.70 -48.00 16.43
C ARG A 3 -45.44 -46.52 16.10
N HIS A 4 -46.21 -45.60 16.69
CA HIS A 4 -46.03 -44.17 16.47
C HIS A 4 -44.82 -43.61 17.23
N VAL A 5 -44.56 -44.12 18.45
CA VAL A 5 -43.37 -43.76 19.23
C VAL A 5 -42.09 -44.19 18.51
N ILE A 6 -42.06 -45.42 17.98
CA ILE A 6 -40.91 -45.93 17.23
C ILE A 6 -40.63 -45.09 15.97
N SER A 7 -41.69 -44.72 15.24
CA SER A 7 -41.56 -43.90 14.02
C SER A 7 -41.00 -42.50 14.32
N LEU A 8 -41.42 -41.89 15.44
CA LEU A 8 -40.91 -40.59 15.89
C LEU A 8 -39.42 -40.64 16.30
N LEU A 9 -39.01 -41.72 16.98
CA LEU A 9 -37.60 -41.90 17.36
C LEU A 9 -36.68 -42.07 16.14
N ILE A 10 -37.13 -42.82 15.12
CA ILE A 10 -36.38 -42.99 13.87
C ILE A 10 -36.24 -41.65 13.14
N LEU A 11 -37.32 -40.88 13.03
CA LEU A 11 -37.28 -39.54 12.41
C LEU A 11 -36.34 -38.58 13.15
N ALA A 12 -36.37 -38.58 14.49
CA ALA A 12 -35.48 -37.76 15.30
C ALA A 12 -34.01 -38.17 15.11
N ALA A 13 -33.72 -39.47 15.04
CA ALA A 13 -32.36 -39.97 14.79
C ALA A 13 -31.85 -39.56 13.39
N LEU A 14 -32.69 -39.66 12.36
CA LEU A 14 -32.35 -39.22 11.00
C LEU A 14 -32.14 -37.70 10.93
N ALA A 15 -32.99 -36.91 11.57
CA ALA A 15 -32.82 -35.46 11.64
C ALA A 15 -31.53 -35.07 12.37
N GLY A 16 -31.18 -35.75 13.46
CA GLY A 16 -29.92 -35.56 14.17
C GLY A 16 -28.70 -35.85 13.30
N LEU A 17 -28.73 -36.95 12.52
CA LEU A 17 -27.68 -37.31 11.56
C LEU A 17 -27.51 -36.25 10.46
N VAL A 18 -28.62 -35.77 9.87
CA VAL A 18 -28.58 -34.73 8.83
C VAL A 18 -28.01 -33.42 9.38
N VAL A 19 -28.41 -33.00 10.58
CA VAL A 19 -27.86 -31.80 11.21
C VAL A 19 -26.37 -31.97 11.49
N TRP A 20 -25.94 -33.16 11.92
CA TRP A 20 -24.54 -33.43 12.20
C TRP A 20 -23.68 -33.41 10.93
N THR A 21 -24.10 -34.07 9.84
CA THR A 21 -23.35 -34.05 8.57
C THR A 21 -23.30 -32.66 7.96
N PHE A 22 -24.39 -31.90 8.05
CA PHE A 22 -24.43 -30.52 7.57
C PHE A 22 -23.50 -29.59 8.36
N ARG A 23 -23.42 -29.76 9.69
CA ARG A 23 -22.46 -29.03 10.53
C ARG A 23 -21.01 -29.39 10.16
N ALA A 24 -20.71 -30.68 9.98
CA ALA A 24 -19.38 -31.13 9.59
C ALA A 24 -18.97 -30.62 8.19
N GLN A 25 -19.90 -30.58 7.23
CA GLN A 25 -19.66 -30.00 5.91
C GLN A 25 -19.41 -28.49 5.97
N ARG A 26 -20.21 -27.75 6.76
CA ARG A 26 -19.98 -26.30 6.95
C ARG A 26 -18.64 -26.01 7.61
N SER A 27 -18.25 -26.75 8.64
CA SER A 27 -16.95 -26.53 9.29
C SER A 27 -15.78 -26.78 8.35
N ALA A 28 -15.90 -27.76 7.44
CA ALA A 28 -14.90 -28.00 6.41
C ALA A 28 -14.83 -26.86 5.37
N LEU A 29 -15.98 -26.32 4.96
CA LEU A 29 -16.06 -25.16 4.07
C LEU A 29 -15.43 -23.92 4.73
N ASP A 30 -15.79 -23.65 5.98
CA ASP A 30 -15.26 -22.51 6.75
C ASP A 30 -13.75 -22.64 6.96
N ALA A 31 -13.25 -23.85 7.21
CA ALA A 31 -11.80 -24.10 7.34
C ALA A 31 -11.06 -23.86 6.01
N HIS A 32 -11.65 -24.27 4.89
CA HIS A 32 -11.09 -24.02 3.57
C HIS A 32 -11.07 -22.52 3.25
N GLN A 33 -12.17 -21.82 3.52
CA GLN A 33 -12.29 -20.38 3.32
C GLN A 33 -11.25 -19.61 4.12
N ARG A 34 -11.10 -19.92 5.43
CA ARG A 34 -10.07 -19.31 6.27
C ARG A 34 -8.67 -19.55 5.74
N LYS A 35 -8.38 -20.78 5.32
CA LYS A 35 -7.08 -21.11 4.74
C LYS A 35 -6.80 -20.30 3.46
N GLN A 36 -7.81 -20.08 2.62
CA GLN A 36 -7.66 -19.24 1.43
C GLN A 36 -7.45 -17.76 1.79
N GLU A 37 -8.16 -17.26 2.80
CA GLU A 37 -7.99 -15.90 3.32
C GLU A 37 -6.58 -15.70 3.90
N ASP A 38 -6.08 -16.65 4.68
CA ASP A 38 -4.72 -16.62 5.24
C ASP A 38 -3.65 -16.61 4.14
N VAL A 39 -3.82 -17.45 3.11
CA VAL A 39 -2.92 -17.48 1.96
C VAL A 39 -2.98 -16.16 1.18
N ALA A 40 -4.17 -15.62 0.94
CA ALA A 40 -4.33 -14.34 0.25
C ALA A 40 -3.72 -13.19 1.05
N ALA A 41 -3.90 -13.17 2.36
CA ALA A 41 -3.31 -12.17 3.25
C ALA A 41 -1.77 -12.26 3.26
N ALA A 42 -1.22 -13.47 3.34
CA ALA A 42 0.23 -13.70 3.28
C ALA A 42 0.82 -13.25 1.93
N GLN A 43 0.14 -13.54 0.82
CA GLN A 43 0.55 -13.08 -0.50
C GLN A 43 0.50 -11.55 -0.62
N ALA A 44 -0.56 -10.91 -0.16
CA ALA A 44 -0.68 -9.45 -0.16
C ALA A 44 0.42 -8.79 0.67
N ALA A 45 0.71 -9.33 1.87
CA ALA A 45 1.82 -8.87 2.71
C ALA A 45 3.17 -9.03 2.01
N GLN A 46 3.40 -10.15 1.32
CA GLN A 46 4.64 -10.40 0.57
C GLN A 46 4.81 -9.41 -0.57
N VAL A 47 3.76 -9.11 -1.34
CA VAL A 47 3.83 -8.12 -2.43
C VAL A 47 4.16 -6.73 -1.88
N GLN A 48 3.52 -6.32 -0.78
CA GLN A 48 3.82 -5.05 -0.14
C GLN A 48 5.27 -5.00 0.38
N ALA A 49 5.77 -6.08 0.99
CA ALA A 49 7.16 -6.18 1.43
C ALA A 49 8.15 -6.05 0.26
N ASN A 50 7.85 -6.67 -0.89
CA ASN A 50 8.66 -6.55 -2.09
C ASN A 50 8.70 -5.11 -2.61
N CYS A 51 7.58 -4.38 -2.62
CA CYS A 51 7.56 -2.97 -3.01
C CYS A 51 8.39 -2.10 -2.05
N ALA A 52 8.30 -2.37 -0.73
CA ALA A 52 9.10 -1.67 0.28
C ALA A 52 10.60 -1.91 0.08
N GLN A 53 11.01 -3.17 -0.14
CA GLN A 53 12.40 -3.52 -0.43
C GLN A 53 12.90 -2.83 -1.70
N ALA A 54 12.11 -2.84 -2.78
CA ALA A 54 12.51 -2.20 -4.03
C ALA A 54 12.70 -0.67 -3.91
N ALA A 55 11.92 -0.01 -3.05
CA ALA A 55 12.11 1.40 -2.72
C ALA A 55 13.39 1.63 -1.91
N GLN A 56 13.69 0.77 -0.94
CA GLN A 56 14.95 0.79 -0.19
C GLN A 56 16.15 0.60 -1.12
N ASP A 57 16.11 -0.39 -2.01
CA ASP A 57 17.20 -0.66 -2.94
C ASP A 57 17.43 0.54 -3.87
N ARG A 58 16.35 1.19 -4.34
CA ARG A 58 16.48 2.44 -5.13
C ARG A 58 17.11 3.55 -4.30
N PHE A 59 16.68 3.73 -3.06
CA PHE A 59 17.22 4.74 -2.14
C PHE A 59 18.74 4.58 -1.94
N VAL A 60 19.20 3.34 -1.72
CA VAL A 60 20.64 3.01 -1.61
C VAL A 60 21.36 3.23 -2.94
N ARG A 61 20.80 2.80 -4.08
CA ARG A 61 21.41 3.03 -5.41
C ARG A 61 21.57 4.52 -5.74
N LEU A 62 20.72 5.39 -5.17
CA LEU A 62 20.82 6.84 -5.32
C LEU A 62 21.83 7.47 -4.34
N GLY A 63 22.48 6.67 -3.48
CA GLY A 63 23.45 7.13 -2.49
C GLY A 63 22.84 7.98 -1.37
N LEU A 64 21.55 7.83 -1.11
CA LEU A 64 20.83 8.63 -0.13
C LEU A 64 20.83 8.00 1.27
N ASP A 65 21.29 6.77 1.41
CA ASP A 65 21.44 6.04 2.66
C ASP A 65 22.55 6.60 3.57
N ALA A 66 23.58 7.21 2.97
CA ALA A 66 24.61 7.95 3.70
C ALA A 66 24.19 9.41 4.02
N ALA A 67 23.13 9.92 3.39
CA ALA A 67 22.71 11.31 3.55
C ALA A 67 21.76 11.48 4.74
N ALA A 68 22.11 12.37 5.68
CA ALA A 68 21.20 12.73 6.75
C ALA A 68 19.89 13.32 6.19
N GLY A 69 18.74 12.77 6.58
CA GLY A 69 17.43 13.27 6.15
C GLY A 69 16.87 12.68 4.85
N GLY A 70 17.48 11.62 4.30
CA GLY A 70 16.88 10.81 3.24
C GLY A 70 15.70 9.97 3.75
N THR A 71 14.67 9.80 2.92
CA THR A 71 13.49 8.98 3.25
C THR A 71 13.09 8.13 2.05
N TYR A 72 12.52 6.96 2.27
CA TYR A 72 11.91 6.15 1.22
C TYR A 72 10.61 5.50 1.71
N LYS A 73 9.68 5.26 0.78
CA LYS A 73 8.47 4.48 1.00
C LYS A 73 8.13 3.71 -0.28
N GLY A 74 8.01 2.40 -0.18
CA GLY A 74 7.45 1.56 -1.23
C GLY A 74 6.01 1.16 -0.89
N HIS A 75 5.13 1.15 -1.89
CA HIS A 75 3.72 0.81 -1.70
C HIS A 75 3.16 0.07 -2.90
N TYR A 76 2.44 -1.02 -2.66
CA TYR A 76 1.70 -1.74 -3.69
C TYR A 76 0.30 -1.15 -3.82
N ASN A 77 0.01 -0.56 -4.98
CA ASN A 77 -1.32 -0.05 -5.28
C ASN A 77 -2.15 -1.15 -5.94
N THR A 78 -3.14 -1.67 -5.21
CA THR A 78 -3.99 -2.77 -5.68
C THR A 78 -4.85 -2.38 -6.88
N ALA A 79 -5.37 -1.15 -6.91
CA ALA A 79 -6.20 -0.64 -8.02
C ALA A 79 -5.44 -0.55 -9.34
N ARG A 80 -4.10 -0.45 -9.27
CA ARG A 80 -3.21 -0.36 -10.44
C ARG A 80 -2.36 -1.59 -10.66
N ASN A 81 -2.40 -2.56 -9.73
CA ASN A 81 -1.54 -3.74 -9.72
C ASN A 81 -0.05 -3.38 -9.92
N GLN A 82 0.43 -2.34 -9.22
CA GLN A 82 1.77 -1.79 -9.44
C GLN A 82 2.41 -1.28 -8.14
N CYS A 83 3.73 -1.47 -7.99
CA CYS A 83 4.51 -0.82 -6.94
C CYS A 83 4.85 0.62 -7.31
N TYR A 84 4.69 1.52 -6.35
CA TYR A 84 5.21 2.89 -6.38
C TYR A 84 6.23 3.12 -5.28
N GLN A 85 7.20 3.98 -5.57
CA GLN A 85 8.36 4.24 -4.72
C GLN A 85 8.50 5.75 -4.55
N LEU A 86 8.20 6.26 -3.36
CA LEU A 86 8.43 7.66 -2.99
C LEU A 86 9.82 7.77 -2.37
N ILE A 87 10.71 8.51 -3.01
CA ILE A 87 12.07 8.77 -2.54
C ILE A 87 12.17 10.25 -2.18
N GLY A 88 12.66 10.54 -0.98
CA GLY A 88 12.85 11.90 -0.49
C GLY A 88 14.30 12.15 -0.08
N SER A 89 14.74 13.39 -0.27
CA SER A 89 16.02 13.86 0.27
C SER A 89 15.82 15.21 0.95
N ARG A 90 16.56 15.43 2.05
CA ARG A 90 16.67 16.72 2.70
C ARG A 90 18.14 16.98 2.98
N ARG A 91 18.62 18.19 2.72
CA ARG A 91 19.99 18.59 3.08
C ARG A 91 20.03 20.08 3.37
N SER A 92 20.97 20.50 4.20
CA SER A 92 21.24 21.91 4.46
C SER A 92 22.67 22.22 4.02
N ALA A 93 22.83 23.24 3.18
CA ALA A 93 24.13 23.64 2.66
C ALA A 93 24.22 25.17 2.61
N ALA A 94 25.28 25.75 3.18
CA ALA A 94 25.53 27.19 3.20
C ALA A 94 24.31 28.03 3.67
N GLY A 95 23.61 27.58 4.72
CA GLY A 95 22.42 28.26 5.25
C GLY A 95 21.14 28.09 4.42
N THR A 96 21.18 27.29 3.35
CA THR A 96 20.02 26.95 2.52
C THR A 96 19.58 25.52 2.76
N ASP A 97 18.33 25.33 3.16
CA ASP A 97 17.69 24.02 3.22
C ASP A 97 17.20 23.63 1.83
N TRP A 98 17.44 22.38 1.44
CA TRP A 98 16.93 21.78 0.21
C TRP A 98 16.09 20.57 0.55
N LYS A 99 14.98 20.41 -0.16
CA LYS A 99 14.08 19.27 -0.02
C LYS A 99 13.59 18.80 -1.39
N THR A 100 13.69 17.51 -1.63
CA THR A 100 13.16 16.89 -2.84
C THR A 100 12.32 15.67 -2.52
N PHE A 101 11.27 15.44 -3.30
CA PHE A 101 10.56 14.16 -3.33
C PHE A 101 10.33 13.74 -4.78
N THR A 102 10.55 12.47 -5.08
CA THR A 102 10.25 11.92 -6.39
C THR A 102 9.49 10.61 -6.22
N LEU A 103 8.34 10.53 -6.89
CA LEU A 103 7.52 9.33 -6.97
C LEU A 103 7.87 8.59 -8.26
N TYR A 104 8.34 7.35 -8.12
CA TYR A 104 8.62 6.45 -9.20
C TYR A 104 7.61 5.30 -9.23
N ASP A 105 7.46 4.68 -10.39
CA ASP A 105 6.98 3.31 -10.45
C ASP A 105 8.12 2.28 -10.36
N ALA A 106 7.78 0.99 -10.41
CA ALA A 106 8.75 -0.10 -10.38
C ALA A 106 9.80 -0.04 -11.51
N SER A 107 9.44 0.47 -12.69
CA SER A 107 10.35 0.60 -13.84
C SER A 107 11.28 1.81 -13.73
N GLY A 108 10.97 2.74 -12.81
CA GLY A 108 11.68 4.01 -12.66
C GLY A 108 11.06 5.17 -13.43
N LYS A 109 9.86 5.02 -13.99
CA LYS A 109 9.11 6.14 -14.55
C LYS A 109 8.69 7.09 -13.42
N VAL A 110 8.89 8.38 -13.63
CA VAL A 110 8.53 9.43 -12.65
C VAL A 110 7.06 9.82 -12.83
N PHE A 111 6.31 9.81 -11.73
CA PHE A 111 4.92 10.25 -11.65
C PHE A 111 4.74 11.51 -10.81
N GLY A 112 5.74 11.88 -10.02
CA GLY A 112 5.70 13.08 -9.21
C GLY A 112 7.10 13.57 -8.92
N ASN A 113 7.32 14.87 -9.03
CA ASN A 113 8.57 15.51 -8.63
C ASN A 113 8.29 16.80 -7.87
N TYR A 114 8.84 16.89 -6.67
CA TYR A 114 8.77 18.05 -5.80
C TYR A 114 10.18 18.50 -5.48
N GLY A 115 10.43 19.79 -5.63
CA GLY A 115 11.70 20.45 -5.34
C GLY A 115 11.44 21.78 -4.65
N TRP A 116 12.04 21.95 -3.49
CA TRP A 116 11.92 23.15 -2.68
C TRP A 116 13.24 23.48 -1.98
N HIS A 117 13.48 24.76 -1.75
CA HIS A 117 14.57 25.22 -0.88
C HIS A 117 14.15 26.39 0.00
N SER A 118 14.92 26.70 1.04
CA SER A 118 14.81 27.98 1.75
C SER A 118 15.52 29.09 0.97
N ASP A 119 15.27 30.35 1.32
CA ASP A 119 16.15 31.45 0.92
C ASP A 119 17.40 31.50 1.82
N SER A 120 18.31 32.45 1.54
CA SER A 120 19.54 32.68 2.30
C SER A 120 19.30 33.18 3.74
N SER A 121 18.07 33.59 4.08
CA SER A 121 17.67 33.97 5.44
C SER A 121 17.02 32.81 6.21
N GLY A 122 17.01 31.60 5.63
CA GLY A 122 16.37 30.42 6.21
C GLY A 122 14.84 30.45 6.14
N ARG A 123 14.25 31.43 5.45
CA ARG A 123 12.80 31.48 5.23
C ARG A 123 12.42 30.58 4.08
N ALA A 124 11.19 30.08 4.10
CA ALA A 124 10.71 29.21 3.05
C ALA A 124 10.67 29.94 1.70
N ALA A 125 11.32 29.41 0.65
CA ALA A 125 11.06 29.91 -0.69
C ALA A 125 9.62 29.51 -1.06
N SER A 126 8.83 30.49 -1.46
CA SER A 126 7.50 30.29 -2.01
C SER A 126 7.49 30.94 -3.39
N PRO A 127 7.13 30.22 -4.47
CA PRO A 127 6.70 28.81 -4.58
C PRO A 127 7.86 27.77 -4.64
N PRO A 128 7.59 26.44 -4.59
CA PRO A 128 8.60 25.42 -4.92
C PRO A 128 9.14 25.60 -6.34
N TYR A 129 10.42 25.27 -6.56
CA TYR A 129 11.04 25.40 -7.88
C TYR A 129 10.66 24.25 -8.83
N THR A 130 10.12 23.14 -8.31
CA THR A 130 9.52 22.08 -9.11
C THR A 130 8.39 21.44 -8.33
N CYS A 131 7.26 21.20 -8.97
CA CYS A 131 6.11 20.55 -8.33
C CYS A 131 5.19 20.02 -9.44
N ASP A 132 5.56 18.90 -10.05
CA ASP A 132 4.80 18.32 -11.17
C ASP A 132 4.36 16.91 -10.81
N VAL A 133 3.09 16.61 -11.05
CA VAL A 133 2.49 15.30 -10.79
C VAL A 133 1.72 14.85 -12.02
N THR A 134 2.01 13.65 -12.50
CA THR A 134 1.13 12.93 -13.41
C THR A 134 0.03 12.30 -12.57
N LEU A 135 -1.22 12.64 -12.84
CA LEU A 135 -2.39 12.12 -12.14
C LEU A 135 -2.71 10.68 -12.59
N PRO A 136 -3.48 9.94 -11.78
CA PRO A 136 -4.15 8.70 -12.15
C PRO A 136 -4.76 8.63 -13.56
N SER A 137 -5.29 9.75 -14.05
CA SER A 137 -5.91 9.90 -15.37
C SER A 137 -4.90 10.08 -16.52
N GLY A 138 -3.62 10.26 -16.21
CA GLY A 138 -2.57 10.62 -17.15
C GLY A 138 -2.41 12.13 -17.38
N ALA A 139 -3.31 12.96 -16.85
CA ALA A 139 -3.18 14.42 -16.91
C ALA A 139 -2.00 14.90 -16.04
N GLN A 140 -1.30 15.92 -16.50
CA GLN A 140 -0.22 16.55 -15.73
C GLN A 140 -0.78 17.74 -14.93
N GLN A 141 -0.41 17.83 -13.67
CA GLN A 141 -0.82 18.89 -12.75
C GLN A 141 0.41 19.44 -12.03
N THR A 142 0.48 20.77 -11.95
CA THR A 142 1.47 21.48 -11.14
C THR A 142 0.87 21.80 -9.78
N CYS A 143 1.69 21.75 -8.73
CA CYS A 143 1.29 22.06 -7.35
C CYS A 143 2.06 23.27 -6.79
N ALA A 144 1.54 23.88 -5.72
CA ALA A 144 2.11 25.07 -5.10
C ALA A 144 2.79 24.79 -3.75
N SER A 145 2.64 23.58 -3.21
CA SER A 145 3.17 23.22 -1.88
C SER A 145 3.46 21.74 -1.73
N GLU A 146 4.25 21.39 -0.71
CA GLU A 146 4.47 19.99 -0.33
C GLU A 146 3.17 19.27 0.05
N THR A 147 2.26 19.97 0.73
CA THR A 147 0.97 19.40 1.14
C THR A 147 0.14 19.01 -0.08
N GLU A 148 0.05 19.90 -1.06
CA GLU A 148 -0.67 19.64 -2.31
C GLU A 148 0.01 18.50 -3.08
N PHE A 149 1.35 18.51 -3.21
CA PHE A 149 2.09 17.41 -3.80
C PHE A 149 1.71 16.07 -3.14
N ARG A 150 1.74 15.99 -1.81
CA ARG A 150 1.39 14.78 -1.03
C ARG A 150 -0.05 14.33 -1.25
N GLN A 151 -0.99 15.27 -1.38
CA GLN A 151 -2.38 14.96 -1.69
C GLN A 151 -2.51 14.35 -3.08
N LEU A 152 -1.87 14.95 -4.10
CA LEU A 152 -1.92 14.47 -5.48
C LEU A 152 -1.29 13.07 -5.63
N ILE A 153 -0.13 12.84 -5.00
CA ILE A 153 0.51 11.52 -5.05
C ILE A 153 -0.16 10.48 -4.15
N GLY A 154 -1.07 10.91 -3.27
CA GLY A 154 -1.79 10.03 -2.35
C GLY A 154 -2.50 8.89 -3.06
N ALA A 155 -3.06 9.15 -4.24
CA ALA A 155 -3.74 8.13 -5.05
C ALA A 155 -2.84 6.96 -5.50
N TYR A 156 -1.50 7.13 -5.47
CA TYR A 156 -0.53 6.09 -5.79
C TYR A 156 -0.06 5.30 -4.57
N LEU A 157 -0.16 5.89 -3.38
CA LEU A 157 0.40 5.36 -2.12
C LEU A 157 -0.68 4.90 -1.12
N GLN A 158 -1.89 4.65 -1.62
CA GLN A 158 -3.05 4.10 -0.91
C GLN A 158 -3.15 2.60 -1.11
#